data_AF-A0A370BC10-F1
#
_entry.id   AF-A0A370BC10-F1
#
_cell.length_a   1.000
_cell.length_b   1.000
_cell.length_c   1.000
_cell.angle_alpha   90.00
_cell.angle_beta   90.00
_cell.angle_gamma   90.00
#
_symmetry.space_group_name_H-M   'P 1'
#
loop_
_entity.id
_entity.type
_entity.pdbx_description
1 polymer ?
#
loop_
_entity_poly.entity_id
_entity_poly.type
_entity_poly.pdbx_seq_one_letter_code
_entity_poly.pdbx_strand_id
1 'polypeptide(L)'
;MDVLLSDLEGGAAGKSEVAAQTISRSSLSGRNAPFVEADGLYAQYNRVHESLVSLSRTLGDQIEVLNIGVHAAAVGFDNVEEDVRRRYAEIRTRIDQEHEESERRGTSDTAGGTFDPGVR
;
A
#
# COMPACT_ATOMS: atom_id res chain seq x y z
N MET A 1 -7.25 -6.41 5.30
CA MET A 1 -6.03 -7.00 4.74
C MET A 1 -5.07 -7.42 5.84
N ASP A 2 -4.85 -6.60 6.88
CA ASP A 2 -4.10 -6.99 8.10
C ASP A 2 -4.64 -8.27 8.78
N VAL A 3 -5.96 -8.45 8.72
CA VAL A 3 -6.67 -9.66 9.18
C VAL A 3 -6.16 -10.93 8.51
N LEU A 4 -5.80 -10.91 7.22
CA LEU A 4 -5.31 -12.11 6.51
C LEU A 4 -3.91 -12.54 6.98
N LEU A 5 -3.05 -11.57 7.28
CA LEU A 5 -1.74 -11.86 7.85
C LEU A 5 -1.90 -12.39 9.27
N SER A 6 -2.76 -11.76 10.07
CA SER A 6 -3.08 -12.21 11.43
C SER A 6 -3.71 -13.61 11.46
N ASP A 7 -4.61 -13.93 10.53
CA ASP A 7 -5.24 -15.25 10.39
C ASP A 7 -4.22 -16.32 9.93
N LEU A 8 -3.30 -15.95 9.02
CA LEU A 8 -2.24 -16.86 8.58
C LEU A 8 -1.24 -17.12 9.72
N GLU A 9 -0.79 -16.09 10.43
CA GLU A 9 0.15 -16.22 11.55
C GLU A 9 -0.45 -16.94 12.77
N GLY A 10 -1.74 -16.69 13.06
CA GLY A 10 -2.47 -17.32 14.16
C GLY A 10 -3.03 -18.71 13.84
N GLY A 11 -3.01 -19.13 12.58
CA GLY A 11 -3.53 -20.42 12.13
C GLY A 11 -2.52 -21.57 12.24
N ALA A 12 -2.98 -22.80 12.01
CA ALA A 12 -2.13 -24.00 11.99
C ALA A 12 -1.03 -23.98 10.90
N ALA A 13 -1.18 -23.11 9.90
CA ALA A 13 -0.20 -22.86 8.85
C ALA A 13 0.76 -21.70 9.18
N GLY A 14 0.59 -21.04 10.33
CA GLY A 14 1.44 -19.96 10.78
C GLY A 14 2.88 -20.44 10.95
N LYS A 15 3.84 -19.66 10.49
CA LYS A 15 5.27 -20.02 10.52
C LYS A 15 5.73 -20.53 11.89
N SER A 16 5.26 -19.90 12.97
CA SER A 16 5.58 -20.27 14.35
C SER A 16 4.96 -21.62 14.75
N GLU A 17 3.69 -21.85 14.41
CA GLU A 17 2.98 -23.10 14.68
C GLU A 17 3.53 -24.27 13.87
N VAL A 18 3.86 -24.03 12.59
CA VAL A 18 4.49 -25.03 11.73
C VAL A 18 5.88 -25.36 12.28
N ALA A 19 6.68 -24.36 12.68
CA ALA A 19 8.01 -24.59 13.27
C ALA A 19 7.95 -25.33 14.62
N ALA A 20 6.89 -25.12 15.41
CA ALA A 20 6.68 -25.82 16.68
C ALA A 20 6.37 -27.31 16.51
N GLN A 21 5.82 -27.71 15.36
CA GLN A 21 5.55 -29.12 15.04
C GLN A 21 6.84 -29.84 14.63
N THR A 22 7.74 -30.08 15.58
CA THR A 22 8.96 -30.87 15.39
C THR A 22 8.79 -32.26 16.02
N ILE A 23 8.92 -33.32 15.22
CA ILE A 23 8.97 -34.70 15.74
C ILE A 23 10.42 -35.06 16.06
N SER A 24 10.69 -35.47 17.31
CA SER A 24 12.00 -35.99 17.71
C SER A 24 12.27 -37.36 17.08
N ARG A 25 13.51 -37.60 16.64
CA ARG A 25 13.99 -38.90 16.12
C ARG A 25 13.76 -40.05 17.10
N SER A 26 13.81 -39.79 18.41
CA SER A 26 13.52 -40.77 19.46
C SER A 26 12.05 -41.17 19.56
N SER A 27 11.13 -40.42 18.95
CA SER A 27 9.72 -40.78 18.82
C SER A 27 9.47 -41.76 17.67
N LEU A 28 10.39 -41.83 16.69
CA LEU A 28 10.29 -42.70 15.51
C LEU A 28 11.10 -44.00 15.65
N SER A 29 11.93 -44.11 16.69
CA SER A 29 12.76 -45.29 16.98
C SER A 29 12.56 -45.72 18.44
N GLY A 30 12.25 -46.99 18.65
CA GLY A 30 12.15 -47.54 20.01
C GLY A 30 13.52 -47.54 20.68
N ARG A 31 13.57 -47.17 21.97
CA ARG A 31 14.78 -47.07 22.81
C ARG A 31 15.70 -48.32 22.80
N ASN A 32 15.20 -49.47 22.35
CA ASN A 32 15.87 -50.77 22.36
C ASN A 32 16.08 -51.43 20.99
N ALA A 33 15.71 -50.78 19.87
CA ALA A 33 15.94 -51.31 18.52
C ALA A 33 16.09 -50.16 17.50
N PRO A 34 17.32 -49.82 17.08
CA PRO A 34 17.52 -48.81 16.04
C PRO A 34 17.00 -49.34 14.70
N PHE A 35 15.89 -48.78 14.23
CA PHE A 35 15.28 -49.10 12.94
C PHE A 35 15.84 -48.14 11.89
N VAL A 36 16.61 -48.64 10.94
CA VAL A 36 17.34 -47.81 9.95
C VAL A 36 16.36 -47.05 9.04
N GLU A 37 15.19 -47.62 8.77
CA GLU A 37 14.12 -47.03 8.00
C GLU A 37 13.47 -45.82 8.72
N ALA A 38 13.61 -45.72 10.05
CA ALA A 38 13.18 -44.55 10.81
C ALA A 38 14.04 -43.31 10.51
N ASP A 39 15.30 -43.48 10.10
CA ASP A 39 16.15 -42.37 9.67
C ASP A 39 15.72 -41.81 8.32
N GLY A 40 15.29 -42.67 7.40
CA GLY A 40 14.70 -42.26 6.13
C GLY A 40 13.41 -41.47 6.33
N LEU A 41 12.52 -41.96 7.21
CA LEU A 41 11.28 -41.25 7.54
C LEU A 41 11.55 -39.90 8.22
N TYR A 42 12.48 -39.85 9.16
CA TYR A 42 12.88 -38.62 9.86
C TYR A 42 13.46 -37.58 8.89
N ALA A 43 14.35 -38.00 7.97
CA ALA A 43 14.90 -37.11 6.96
C ALA A 43 13.82 -36.54 6.02
N GLN A 44 12.88 -37.38 5.59
CA GLN A 44 11.78 -36.95 4.73
C GLN A 44 10.80 -36.02 5.46
N TYR A 45 10.50 -36.31 6.73
CA TYR A 45 9.68 -35.45 7.57
C TYR A 45 10.32 -34.07 7.73
N ASN A 46 11.60 -34.00 8.10
CA ASN A 46 12.31 -32.73 8.26
C ASN A 46 12.33 -31.93 6.96
N ARG A 47 12.55 -32.58 5.81
CA ARG A 47 12.50 -31.90 4.51
C ARG A 47 11.14 -31.26 4.23
N VAL A 48 10.05 -31.97 4.52
CA VAL A 48 8.69 -31.45 4.33
C VAL A 48 8.40 -30.34 5.31
N HIS A 49 8.77 -30.51 6.58
CA HIS A 49 8.63 -29.51 7.62
C HIS A 49 9.36 -28.20 7.26
N GLU A 50 10.63 -28.27 6.85
CA GLU A 50 11.40 -27.11 6.39
C GLU A 50 10.75 -26.45 5.17
N SER A 51 10.23 -27.24 4.24
CA SER A 51 9.53 -26.73 3.05
C SER A 51 8.25 -25.98 3.43
N LEU A 52 7.47 -26.50 4.40
CA LEU A 52 6.26 -25.85 4.90
C LEU A 52 6.58 -24.56 5.66
N VAL A 53 7.60 -24.57 6.53
CA VAL A 53 8.04 -23.36 7.25
C VAL A 53 8.47 -22.27 6.26
N SER A 54 9.24 -22.64 5.24
CA SER A 54 9.69 -21.72 4.19
C SER A 54 8.51 -21.15 3.41
N LEU A 55 7.58 -22.00 2.98
CA LEU A 55 6.40 -21.59 2.23
C LEU A 55 5.52 -20.64 3.03
N SER A 56 5.20 -20.97 4.29
CA SER A 56 4.39 -20.11 5.16
C SER A 56 5.04 -18.75 5.38
N ARG A 57 6.37 -18.70 5.52
CA ARG A 57 7.11 -17.44 5.60
C ARG A 57 6.97 -16.61 4.31
N THR A 58 7.24 -17.22 3.15
CA THR A 58 7.15 -16.53 1.86
C THR A 58 5.73 -16.01 1.60
N LEU A 59 4.70 -16.76 1.97
CA LEU A 59 3.32 -16.31 1.83
C LEU A 59 3.01 -15.10 2.72
N GLY A 60 3.49 -15.10 3.97
CA GLY A 60 3.39 -13.93 4.86
C GLY A 60 4.04 -12.69 4.24
N ASP A 61 5.28 -12.82 3.77
CA ASP A 61 6.02 -11.73 3.12
C ASP A 61 5.27 -11.19 1.87
N GLN A 62 4.65 -12.07 1.08
CA GLN A 62 3.87 -11.67 -0.11
C GLN A 62 2.59 -10.89 0.25
N ILE A 63 1.88 -11.29 1.32
CA ILE A 63 0.69 -10.59 1.81
C ILE A 63 1.07 -9.21 2.33
N GLU A 64 2.20 -9.08 3.02
CA GLU A 64 2.72 -7.80 3.50
C GLU A 64 3.05 -6.85 2.34
N VAL A 65 3.75 -7.33 1.31
CA VAL A 65 4.05 -6.54 0.11
C VAL A 65 2.77 -6.06 -0.58
N LEU A 66 1.75 -6.92 -0.70
CA LEU A 66 0.48 -6.54 -1.28
C LEU A 66 -0.21 -5.45 -0.45
N ASN A 67 -0.18 -5.56 0.88
CA ASN A 67 -0.78 -4.58 1.78
C ASN A 67 -0.12 -3.20 1.62
N ILE A 68 1.22 -3.16 1.57
CA ILE A 68 1.99 -1.93 1.32
C ILE A 68 1.64 -1.35 -0.04
N GLY A 69 1.59 -2.18 -1.09
CA GLY A 69 1.26 -1.73 -2.46
C GLY A 69 -0.13 -1.10 -2.56
N VAL A 70 -1.14 -1.72 -1.93
CA VAL A 70 -2.52 -1.18 -1.88
C VAL A 70 -2.56 0.14 -1.09
N HIS A 71 -1.89 0.21 0.06
CA HIS A 71 -1.83 1.43 0.85
C HIS A 71 -1.13 2.57 0.11
N ALA A 72 0.01 2.29 -0.54
CA ALA A 72 0.75 3.25 -1.35
C ALA A 72 -0.06 3.75 -2.54
N ALA A 73 -0.83 2.87 -3.20
CA ALA A 73 -1.73 3.26 -4.27
C ALA A 73 -2.82 4.22 -3.76
N ALA A 74 -3.50 3.89 -2.65
CA ALA A 74 -4.54 4.75 -2.07
C ALA A 74 -4.00 6.13 -1.69
N VAL A 75 -2.92 6.18 -0.90
CA VAL A 75 -2.28 7.44 -0.49
C VAL A 75 -1.74 8.21 -1.71
N GLY A 76 -1.20 7.52 -2.71
CA GLY A 76 -0.75 8.13 -3.96
C GLY A 76 -1.89 8.79 -4.74
N PHE A 77 -3.02 8.10 -4.91
CA PHE A 77 -4.21 8.65 -5.55
C PHE A 77 -4.77 9.86 -4.79
N ASP A 78 -4.93 9.75 -3.47
CA ASP A 78 -5.45 10.84 -2.63
C ASP A 78 -4.57 12.11 -2.74
N ASN A 79 -3.25 11.95 -2.68
CA ASN A 79 -2.32 13.07 -2.80
C ASN A 79 -2.36 13.72 -4.19
N VAL A 80 -2.47 12.91 -5.25
CA VAL A 80 -2.58 13.41 -6.63
C VAL A 80 -3.89 14.19 -6.82
N GLU A 81 -5.01 13.68 -6.31
CA GLU A 81 -6.29 14.39 -6.39
C GLU A 81 -6.27 15.73 -5.64
N GLU A 82 -5.67 15.77 -4.45
CA GLU A 82 -5.54 17.00 -3.66
C GLU A 82 -4.62 18.03 -4.33
N ASP A 83 -3.50 17.61 -4.93
CA ASP A 83 -2.64 18.50 -5.72
C ASP A 83 -3.38 19.09 -6.92
N VAL A 84 -4.17 18.28 -7.63
CA VAL A 84 -4.99 18.75 -8.76
C VAL A 84 -6.05 19.75 -8.29
N ARG A 85 -6.74 19.48 -7.18
CA ARG A 85 -7.76 20.38 -6.60
C ARG A 85 -7.15 21.72 -6.21
N ARG A 86 -6.01 21.71 -5.52
CA ARG A 86 -5.27 22.92 -5.16
C ARG A 86 -4.88 23.72 -6.39
N ARG A 87 -4.28 23.06 -7.39
CA ARG A 87 -3.84 23.73 -8.62
C ARG A 87 -4.99 24.32 -9.42
N TYR A 88 -6.14 23.66 -9.43
CA TYR A 88 -7.36 24.20 -10.04
C TYR A 88 -7.83 25.47 -9.33
N ALA A 89 -7.83 25.49 -7.99
CA ALA A 89 -8.22 26.66 -7.21
C ALA A 89 -7.27 27.85 -7.44
N GLU A 90 -5.97 27.59 -7.52
CA GLU A 90 -4.96 28.62 -7.85
C GLU A 90 -5.20 29.23 -9.24
N ILE A 91 -5.43 28.39 -10.26
CA ILE A 91 -5.72 28.86 -11.61
C ILE A 91 -7.00 29.68 -11.65
N ARG A 92 -8.06 29.21 -10.97
CA ARG A 92 -9.34 29.92 -10.92
C ARG A 92 -9.20 31.29 -10.29
N THR A 93 -8.50 31.36 -9.16
CA THR A 93 -8.22 32.63 -8.45
C THR A 93 -7.45 33.59 -9.35
N ARG A 94 -6.46 33.11 -10.10
CA ARG A 94 -5.70 33.95 -11.04
C ARG A 94 -6.57 34.50 -12.16
N ILE A 95 -7.42 33.66 -12.76
CA ILE A 95 -8.35 34.08 -13.83
C ILE A 95 -9.33 35.13 -13.30
N ASP A 96 -9.89 34.92 -12.11
CA ASP A 96 -10.84 35.85 -11.51
C ASP A 96 -10.17 37.21 -11.22
N GLN A 97 -8.91 37.21 -10.75
CA GLN A 97 -8.11 38.43 -10.58
C GLN A 97 -7.83 39.15 -11.90
N GLU A 98 -7.45 38.42 -12.96
CA GLU A 98 -7.21 38.99 -14.29
C GLU A 98 -8.49 39.62 -14.89
N HIS A 99 -9.65 38.99 -14.68
CA HIS A 99 -10.94 39.57 -15.07
C HIS A 99 -11.26 40.83 -14.27
N GLU A 100 -11.12 40.82 -12.94
CA GLU A 100 -11.35 42.02 -12.13
C GLU A 100 -10.44 43.19 -12.53
N GLU A 101 -9.16 42.92 -12.81
CA GLU A 101 -8.25 43.95 -13.30
C GLU A 101 -8.66 44.49 -14.67
N SER A 102 -9.10 43.62 -15.57
CA SER A 102 -9.55 44.01 -16.90
C SER A 102 -10.82 44.88 -16.84
N GLU A 103 -11.77 44.52 -15.98
CA GLU A 103 -12.98 45.31 -15.70
C GLU A 103 -12.65 46.69 -15.07
N ARG A 104 -11.71 46.73 -14.12
CA ARG A 104 -11.23 47.99 -13.53
C ARG A 104 -10.55 48.90 -14.57
N ARG A 105 -9.81 48.33 -15.53
CA ARG A 105 -9.16 49.10 -16.61
C ARG A 105 -10.17 49.57 -17.68
N GLY A 106 -11.19 48.77 -18.01
CA GLY A 106 -12.23 49.15 -18.99
C GLY A 106 -13.16 50.28 -18.51
N THR A 107 -13.43 50.35 -17.20
CA THR A 107 -14.26 51.42 -16.61
C THR A 107 -13.53 52.77 -16.52
N SER A 108 -12.20 52.78 -16.37
CA SER A 108 -11.40 54.01 -16.40
C SER A 108 -11.32 54.68 -17.77
N ASP A 109 -11.42 53.91 -18.86
CA ASP A 109 -11.33 54.45 -20.23
C ASP A 109 -12.65 55.10 -20.71
N THR A 110 -13.80 54.71 -20.13
CA THR A 110 -15.11 55.27 -20.49
C THR A 110 -15.44 56.57 -19.74
N ALA A 111 -14.74 56.90 -18.65
CA ALA A 111 -14.99 58.11 -17.87
C ALA A 111 -14.20 59.36 -18.34
N GLY A 112 -13.29 59.22 -19.32
CA GLY A 112 -12.43 60.32 -19.80
C GLY A 112 -12.91 61.08 -21.04
N GLY A 113 -14.00 60.66 -21.67
CA GLY A 113 -14.52 61.26 -22.91
C GLY A 113 -15.52 62.40 -22.68
N THR A 114 -15.11 63.52 -22.07
CA THR A 114 -15.89 64.76 -22.14
C THR A 114 -15.90 65.27 -23.58
N PHE A 115 -16.97 64.95 -24.31
CA PHE A 115 -17.31 65.60 -25.58
C PHE A 115 -17.71 67.05 -25.27
N ASP A 116 -16.87 68.00 -25.68
CA ASP A 116 -17.14 69.45 -25.57
C ASP A 116 -17.84 69.92 -26.86
N PRO A 117 -19.15 70.24 -26.84
CA PRO A 117 -19.84 70.83 -27.98
C PRO A 117 -19.77 72.36 -27.84
N GLY A 118 -18.61 72.93 -28.14
CA GLY A 118 -18.30 74.33 -27.90
C GLY A 118 -18.13 75.20 -29.14
N VAL A 119 -19.26 75.58 -29.75
CA VAL A 119 -19.62 76.92 -30.29
C VAL A 119 -18.51 77.84 -30.86
N ARG A 120 -18.45 78.03 -32.19
CA ARG A 120 -18.67 79.29 -32.97
C ARG A 120 -18.08 79.23 -34.38
#